data_AF-A0A7C4UDU1-F1
#
_entry.id   AF-A0A7C4UDU1-F1
#
_cell.length_a   1.000
_cell.length_b   1.000
_cell.length_c   1.000
_cell.angle_alpha   90.00
_cell.angle_beta   90.00
_cell.angle_gamma   90.00
#
_symmetry.space_group_name_H-M   'P 1'
#
loop_
_entity.id
_entity.type
_entity.pdbx_description
1 polymer ?
#
loop_
_entity_poly.entity_id
_entity_poly.type
_entity_poly.pdbx_seq_one_letter_code
_entity_poly.pdbx_strand_id
1 'polypeptide(L)'
;MKKFLIYVLAIVVILGVGIWYLNLNKKENKISSNSQSPTLINQVTYICSGNKTINAAFYVSKGESKPVQPGEPPIPTGSVKLVLSDGRNFDLQQTISADGGRYANSDESFIFWSKGDTAFIDEGATTTFKDCVVSNASSTSNNQNSNEMTNSTSSKQSSTGIANPASANCVKLGGNLVMNTRGDSGQYGLCYFEDNKACEEWALLRGNCPVGGVKTTGFDTIDQKYCAWSGGTTLAVPNSVCVFKDGVKCSTLDFYNGKCSN
;
A
#
# COMPACT_ATOMS: atom_id res chain seq x y z
N MET A 1 22.29 59.77 46.76
CA MET A 1 21.45 58.59 47.06
C MET A 1 20.26 58.43 46.10
N LYS A 2 19.38 59.43 45.89
CA LYS A 2 18.22 59.31 44.97
C LYS A 2 18.59 58.96 43.50
N LYS A 3 19.65 59.53 42.94
CA LYS A 3 20.11 59.20 41.58
C LYS A 3 20.59 57.75 41.45
N PHE A 4 21.24 57.21 42.49
CA PHE A 4 21.67 55.80 42.53
C PHE A 4 20.47 54.85 42.57
N LEU A 5 19.43 55.20 43.34
CA LEU A 5 18.18 54.44 43.39
C LEU A 5 17.47 54.41 42.01
N ILE A 6 17.50 55.53 41.28
CA ILE A 6 16.92 55.62 39.93
C ILE A 6 17.68 54.73 38.93
N TYR A 7 19.01 54.70 38.99
CA TYR A 7 19.81 53.81 38.12
C TYR A 7 19.56 52.33 38.41
N VAL A 8 19.45 51.94 39.69
CA VAL A 8 19.15 50.55 40.06
C VAL A 8 17.76 50.14 39.57
N LEU A 9 16.75 51.00 39.72
CA LEU A 9 15.40 50.72 39.22
C LEU A 9 15.35 50.63 37.69
N ALA A 10 16.09 51.49 36.97
CA ALA A 10 16.17 51.44 35.51
C ALA A 10 16.83 50.13 35.03
N ILE A 11 17.89 49.66 35.69
CA ILE A 11 18.56 48.40 35.36
C ILE A 11 17.63 47.21 35.60
N VAL A 12 16.88 47.19 36.71
CA VAL A 12 15.91 46.11 37.00
C VAL A 12 14.78 46.08 35.96
N VAL A 13 14.30 47.24 35.51
CA VAL A 13 13.28 47.31 34.44
C VAL A 13 13.85 46.85 33.10
N ILE A 14 15.08 47.24 32.74
CA ILE A 14 15.73 46.81 31.49
C ILE A 14 16.01 45.31 31.50
N LEU A 15 16.47 44.75 32.62
CA LEU A 15 16.66 43.31 32.76
C LEU A 15 15.33 42.55 32.76
N GLY A 16 14.27 43.10 33.39
CA GLY A 16 12.94 42.53 33.37
C GLY A 16 12.32 42.51 31.97
N VAL A 17 12.42 43.62 31.22
CA VAL A 17 11.97 43.71 29.82
C VAL A 17 12.82 42.84 28.91
N GLY A 18 14.13 42.76 29.13
CA GLY A 18 15.04 41.87 28.40
C GLY A 18 14.71 40.39 28.61
N ILE A 19 14.49 39.95 29.85
CA ILE A 19 14.07 38.58 30.17
C ILE A 19 12.68 38.28 29.61
N TRP A 20 11.76 39.25 29.68
CA TRP A 20 10.42 39.10 29.08
C TRP A 20 10.49 38.99 27.56
N TYR A 21 11.30 39.81 26.90
CA TYR A 21 11.53 39.77 25.45
C TYR A 21 12.21 38.47 25.00
N LEU A 22 13.18 37.98 25.78
CA LEU A 22 13.80 36.66 25.55
C LEU A 22 12.81 35.50 25.73
N ASN A 23 11.85 35.62 26.65
CA ASN A 23 10.77 34.63 26.81
C ASN A 23 9.69 34.72 25.71
N LEU A 24 9.46 35.89 25.12
CA LEU A 24 8.53 36.04 23.99
C LEU A 24 9.07 35.42 22.69
N ASN A 25 10.39 35.51 22.46
CA ASN A 25 11.02 34.93 21.26
C ASN A 25 11.31 33.43 21.37
N LYS A 26 10.89 32.76 22.45
CA LYS A 26 10.95 31.29 22.59
C LYS A 26 9.70 30.57 22.06
N LYS A 27 8.83 31.30 21.35
CA LYS A 27 7.61 30.80 20.70
C LYS A 27 7.69 30.92 19.17
N GLU A 28 8.66 30.29 18.54
CA GLU A 28 8.50 29.82 17.17
C GLU A 28 9.02 28.38 17.03
N ASN A 29 8.24 27.58 16.30
CA ASN A 29 8.48 26.18 15.92
C ASN A 29 8.34 25.11 17.01
N LYS A 30 7.24 25.17 17.76
CA LYS A 30 6.45 23.95 17.97
C LYS A 30 5.40 23.89 16.86
N ILE A 31 5.83 23.61 15.63
CA ILE A 31 4.96 22.84 14.74
C ILE A 31 4.66 21.60 15.56
N SER A 32 3.38 21.49 15.93
CA SER A 32 2.82 20.28 16.48
C SER A 32 2.86 19.24 15.37
N SER A 33 4.05 18.73 15.05
CA SER A 33 4.19 17.41 14.45
C SER A 33 3.79 16.48 15.57
N ASN A 34 2.51 16.12 15.57
CA ASN A 34 2.16 14.77 15.97
C ASN A 34 2.91 13.85 14.99
N SER A 35 4.20 13.64 15.24
CA SER A 35 5.07 12.76 14.49
C SER A 35 4.68 11.34 14.87
N GLN A 36 3.50 10.93 14.40
CA GLN A 36 3.14 9.52 14.39
C GLN A 36 4.07 8.86 13.37
N SER A 37 5.04 8.11 13.91
CA SER A 37 6.05 7.41 13.12
C SER A 37 5.37 6.53 12.05
N PRO A 38 5.89 6.51 10.81
CA PRO A 38 5.34 5.68 9.74
C PRO A 38 5.31 4.20 10.18
N THR A 39 4.17 3.54 9.95
CA THR A 39 3.97 2.13 10.32
C THR A 39 4.40 1.23 9.16
N LEU A 40 5.31 0.29 9.40
CA LEU A 40 5.71 -0.71 8.41
C LEU A 40 4.53 -1.66 8.15
N ILE A 41 4.11 -1.79 6.90
CA ILE A 41 2.98 -2.64 6.50
C ILE A 41 3.41 -3.88 5.70
N ASN A 42 4.54 -3.81 5.00
CA ASN A 42 5.04 -4.93 4.20
C ASN A 42 6.54 -4.75 3.93
N GLN A 43 7.26 -5.85 3.77
CA GLN A 43 8.64 -5.85 3.31
C GLN A 43 8.88 -7.02 2.35
N VAL A 44 9.52 -6.75 1.23
CA VAL A 44 9.72 -7.71 0.14
C VAL A 44 11.08 -7.50 -0.52
N THR A 45 11.67 -8.58 -1.01
CA THR A 45 12.87 -8.52 -1.86
C THR A 45 12.49 -8.91 -3.27
N TYR A 46 12.82 -8.09 -4.25
CA TYR A 46 12.73 -8.43 -5.67
C TYR A 46 14.10 -8.85 -6.22
N ILE A 47 14.10 -9.88 -7.07
CA ILE A 47 15.24 -10.33 -7.86
C ILE A 47 15.01 -9.84 -9.27
N CYS A 48 15.94 -9.05 -9.78
CA CYS A 48 15.89 -8.43 -11.10
C CYS A 48 16.90 -9.08 -12.05
N SER A 49 16.73 -8.82 -13.34
CA SER A 49 17.74 -9.16 -14.34
C SER A 49 19.11 -8.58 -14.00
N GLY A 50 20.17 -9.28 -14.43
CA GLY A 50 21.55 -8.86 -14.17
C GLY A 50 22.02 -9.07 -12.72
N ASN A 51 21.41 -10.04 -12.01
CA ASN A 51 21.73 -10.36 -10.60
C ASN A 51 21.57 -9.15 -9.66
N LYS A 52 20.65 -8.25 -10.00
CA LYS A 52 20.30 -7.07 -9.21
C LYS A 52 19.17 -7.44 -8.24
N THR A 53 19.10 -6.75 -7.11
CA THR A 53 18.02 -6.93 -6.13
C THR A 53 17.50 -5.60 -5.61
N ILE A 54 16.23 -5.59 -5.21
CA ILE A 54 15.55 -4.45 -4.57
C ILE A 54 14.94 -4.97 -3.27
N ASN A 55 15.41 -4.52 -2.11
CA ASN A 55 14.71 -4.73 -0.85
C ASN A 55 13.80 -3.53 -0.59
N ALA A 56 12.50 -3.74 -0.57
CA ALA A 56 11.49 -2.70 -0.39
C ALA A 56 10.74 -2.89 0.92
N ALA A 57 10.74 -1.86 1.77
CA ALA A 57 9.96 -1.80 3.01
C ALA A 57 8.90 -0.70 2.88
N PHE A 58 7.63 -1.08 2.89
CA PHE A 58 6.48 -0.20 2.67
C PHE A 58 5.89 0.27 3.99
N TYR A 59 5.57 1.56 4.06
CA TYR A 59 5.01 2.20 5.24
C TYR A 59 3.74 2.97 4.91
N VAL A 60 2.90 3.17 5.94
CA VAL A 60 1.77 4.10 5.90
C VAL A 60 1.90 5.10 7.04
N SER A 61 1.61 6.37 6.76
CA SER A 61 1.51 7.38 7.81
C SER A 61 0.12 7.33 8.44
N LYS A 62 0.03 7.15 9.76
CA LYS A 62 -1.23 7.37 10.48
C LYS A 62 -1.46 8.89 10.53
N GLY A 63 -2.36 9.34 9.66
CA GLY A 63 -2.79 10.72 9.56
C GLY A 63 -4.16 10.73 8.94
N GLU A 64 -5.06 11.51 9.53
CA GLU A 64 -6.45 11.67 9.12
C GLU A 64 -6.51 11.91 7.60
N SER A 65 -7.06 10.94 6.84
CA SER A 65 -7.39 11.16 5.44
C SER A 65 -8.42 12.27 5.42
N LYS A 66 -7.99 13.52 5.20
CA LYS A 66 -8.93 14.62 5.01
C LYS A 66 -9.88 14.18 3.89
N PRO A 67 -11.20 14.25 4.09
CA PRO A 67 -12.16 13.89 3.05
C PRO A 67 -11.83 14.72 1.82
N VAL A 68 -11.39 14.03 0.78
CA VAL A 68 -11.04 14.63 -0.50
C VAL A 68 -12.36 15.08 -1.11
N GLN A 69 -12.45 16.36 -1.52
CA GLN A 69 -13.71 16.87 -2.07
C GLN A 69 -14.03 16.17 -3.40
N PRO A 70 -15.31 16.06 -3.80
CA PRO A 70 -15.65 15.51 -5.10
C PRO A 70 -14.89 16.24 -6.23
N GLY A 71 -14.01 15.52 -6.92
CA GLY A 71 -13.17 16.05 -8.00
C GLY A 71 -11.70 16.30 -7.63
N GLU A 72 -11.31 16.15 -6.36
CA GLU A 72 -9.90 16.24 -5.96
C GLU A 72 -9.22 14.85 -6.02
N PRO A 73 -7.92 14.78 -6.38
CA PRO A 73 -7.18 13.52 -6.40
C PRO A 73 -6.91 13.01 -4.97
N PRO A 74 -6.86 11.68 -4.77
CA PRO A 74 -6.57 11.10 -3.46
C PRO A 74 -5.17 11.51 -3.00
N ILE A 75 -5.04 11.87 -1.71
CA ILE A 75 -3.75 12.15 -1.09
C ILE A 75 -3.09 10.81 -0.75
N PRO A 76 -1.96 10.43 -1.38
CA PRO A 76 -1.25 9.22 -1.02
C PRO A 76 -0.65 9.35 0.38
N THR A 77 -0.82 8.33 1.21
CA THR A 77 -0.29 8.30 2.59
C THR A 77 0.84 7.27 2.78
N GLY A 78 1.18 6.56 1.70
CA GLY A 78 2.21 5.54 1.69
C GLY A 78 3.61 6.09 1.43
N SER A 79 4.62 5.38 1.90
CA SER A 79 6.02 5.58 1.53
C SER A 79 6.75 4.23 1.41
N VAL A 80 7.93 4.22 0.79
CA VAL A 80 8.75 3.02 0.68
C VAL A 80 10.22 3.36 0.95
N LYS A 81 10.89 2.49 1.71
CA LYS A 81 12.35 2.48 1.84
C LYS A 81 12.94 1.38 0.98
N LEU A 82 13.87 1.74 0.10
CA LEU A 82 14.54 0.81 -0.80
C LEU A 82 16.01 0.63 -0.41
N VAL A 83 16.49 -0.60 -0.50
CA VAL A 83 17.92 -0.96 -0.47
C VAL A 83 18.24 -1.77 -1.71
N LEU A 84 19.05 -1.21 -2.60
CA LEU A 84 19.38 -1.81 -3.89
C LEU A 84 20.67 -2.64 -3.81
N SER A 85 20.80 -3.65 -4.67
CA SER A 85 22.02 -4.48 -4.75
C SER A 85 23.30 -3.71 -5.12
N ASP A 86 23.16 -2.51 -5.70
CA ASP A 86 24.28 -1.61 -5.99
C ASP A 86 24.70 -0.73 -4.79
N GLY A 87 24.07 -0.94 -3.63
CA GLY A 87 24.38 -0.27 -2.36
C GLY A 87 23.60 1.03 -2.13
N ARG A 88 22.80 1.50 -3.10
CA ARG A 88 22.00 2.72 -2.94
C ARG A 88 20.78 2.48 -2.06
N ASN A 89 20.37 3.54 -1.37
CA ASN A 89 19.20 3.55 -0.50
C ASN A 89 18.30 4.73 -0.83
N PHE A 90 16.99 4.53 -0.79
CA PHE A 90 16.01 5.57 -1.10
C PHE A 90 14.87 5.56 -0.09
N ASP A 91 14.33 6.74 0.21
CA ASP A 91 13.07 6.93 0.94
C ASP A 91 12.14 7.73 0.01
N LEU A 92 11.11 7.06 -0.50
CA LEU A 92 10.25 7.59 -1.56
C LEU A 92 8.82 7.71 -1.07
N GLN A 93 8.17 8.81 -1.44
CA GLN A 93 6.76 9.02 -1.16
C GLN A 93 5.92 8.37 -2.26
N GLN A 94 4.77 7.82 -1.88
CA GLN A 94 3.80 7.33 -2.86
C GLN A 94 3.24 8.52 -3.65
N THR A 95 3.07 8.32 -4.95
CA THR A 95 2.46 9.29 -5.85
C THR A 95 1.19 8.69 -6.46
N ILE A 96 0.36 9.54 -7.07
CA ILE A 96 -0.87 9.10 -7.72
C ILE A 96 -0.51 8.16 -8.88
N SER A 97 -1.13 6.98 -8.91
CA SER A 97 -0.93 5.95 -9.93
C SER A 97 -2.25 5.30 -10.30
N ALA A 98 -2.40 4.94 -11.56
CA ALA A 98 -3.57 4.22 -12.07
C ALA A 98 -3.50 2.71 -11.83
N ASP A 99 -2.29 2.15 -11.77
CA ASP A 99 -2.05 0.70 -11.62
C ASP A 99 -0.73 0.43 -10.91
N GLY A 100 -0.84 -0.20 -9.73
CA GLY A 100 0.28 -0.47 -8.82
C GLY A 100 0.75 0.74 -8.00
N GLY A 101 1.68 0.47 -7.08
CA GLY A 101 2.31 1.49 -6.26
C GLY A 101 3.42 2.20 -7.03
N ARG A 102 3.24 3.51 -7.27
CA ARG A 102 4.28 4.40 -7.82
C ARG A 102 4.89 5.21 -6.69
N TYR A 103 6.21 5.12 -6.53
CA TYR A 103 6.95 5.86 -5.52
C TYR A 103 8.06 6.65 -6.20
N ALA A 104 8.13 7.94 -5.96
CA ALA A 104 9.07 8.82 -6.65
C ALA A 104 9.76 9.78 -5.68
N ASN A 105 10.95 10.24 -6.06
CA ASN A 105 11.59 11.39 -5.45
C ASN A 105 10.93 12.70 -5.92
N SER A 106 11.28 13.82 -5.29
CA SER A 106 10.62 15.11 -5.51
C SER A 106 10.73 15.65 -6.94
N ASP A 107 11.80 15.31 -7.66
CA ASP A 107 12.07 15.71 -9.04
C ASP A 107 11.70 14.63 -10.06
N GLU A 108 11.12 13.52 -9.62
CA GLU A 108 10.74 12.34 -10.42
C GLU A 108 11.87 11.76 -11.29
N SER A 109 13.13 12.05 -10.95
CA SER A 109 14.30 11.48 -11.63
C SER A 109 14.54 10.01 -11.26
N PHE A 110 13.94 9.55 -10.16
CA PHE A 110 13.96 8.17 -9.69
C PHE A 110 12.55 7.72 -9.35
N ILE A 111 12.05 6.71 -10.07
CA ILE A 111 10.70 6.19 -9.90
C ILE A 111 10.78 4.69 -9.68
N PHE A 112 10.27 4.24 -8.54
CA PHE A 112 10.06 2.83 -8.25
C PHE A 112 8.60 2.45 -8.48
N TRP A 113 8.40 1.41 -9.28
CA TRP A 113 7.10 0.84 -9.57
C TRP A 113 7.00 -0.54 -8.91
N SER A 114 5.97 -0.71 -8.10
CA SER A 114 5.62 -1.98 -7.46
C SER A 114 4.26 -2.44 -7.97
N LYS A 115 4.23 -3.53 -8.76
CA LYS A 115 3.05 -4.04 -9.43
C LYS A 115 2.85 -5.52 -9.08
N GLY A 116 2.13 -5.78 -7.99
CA GLY A 116 1.93 -7.12 -7.45
C GLY A 116 3.28 -7.77 -7.13
N ASP A 117 3.58 -8.89 -7.80
CA ASP A 117 4.81 -9.65 -7.64
C ASP A 117 5.97 -9.14 -8.50
N THR A 118 5.74 -8.09 -9.31
CA THR A 118 6.75 -7.51 -10.19
C THR A 118 7.14 -6.10 -9.76
N ALA A 119 8.36 -5.70 -10.10
CA ALA A 119 8.81 -4.35 -9.89
C ALA A 119 9.79 -3.90 -10.99
N PHE A 120 9.95 -2.59 -11.10
CA PHE A 120 11.02 -1.99 -11.88
C PHE A 120 11.36 -0.58 -11.37
N ILE A 121 12.54 -0.10 -11.72
CA ILE A 121 13.02 1.24 -11.40
C ILE A 121 13.36 1.96 -12.69
N ASP A 122 12.75 3.14 -12.88
CA ASP A 122 13.09 4.09 -13.93
C ASP A 122 13.96 5.21 -13.35
N GLU A 123 15.10 5.46 -13.98
CA GLU A 123 16.00 6.57 -13.68
C GLU A 123 16.07 7.48 -14.92
N GLY A 124 15.35 8.61 -14.86
CA GLY A 124 15.06 9.44 -16.02
C GLY A 124 14.30 8.68 -17.10
N ALA A 125 14.91 8.47 -18.27
CA ALA A 125 14.31 7.76 -19.41
C ALA A 125 14.69 6.27 -19.48
N THR A 126 15.47 5.75 -18.53
CA THR A 126 16.03 4.39 -18.60
C THR A 126 15.56 3.54 -17.43
N THR A 127 15.05 2.34 -17.72
CA THR A 127 14.78 1.33 -16.70
C THR A 127 16.07 0.62 -16.28
N THR A 128 16.54 0.86 -15.05
CA THR A 128 17.84 0.37 -14.56
C THR A 128 17.73 -0.92 -13.72
N PHE A 129 16.55 -1.18 -13.17
CA PHE A 129 16.17 -2.45 -12.57
C PHE A 129 14.92 -2.94 -13.29
N LYS A 130 15.09 -3.98 -14.11
CA LYS A 130 14.04 -4.51 -14.99
C LYS A 130 13.82 -6.01 -14.74
N ASP A 131 12.64 -6.46 -15.12
CA ASP A 131 12.20 -7.86 -14.99
C ASP A 131 12.31 -8.36 -13.54
N CYS A 132 12.00 -7.48 -12.58
CA CYS A 132 12.10 -7.84 -11.18
C CYS A 132 10.87 -8.64 -10.74
N VAL A 133 11.11 -9.73 -10.04
CA VAL A 133 10.08 -10.61 -9.46
C VAL A 133 10.38 -10.83 -7.98
N VAL A 134 9.35 -11.03 -7.16
CA VAL A 134 9.55 -11.30 -5.72
C VAL A 134 10.41 -12.55 -5.51
N SER A 135 11.42 -12.40 -4.65
CA SER A 135 12.18 -13.49 -4.08
C SER A 135 11.25 -14.24 -3.12
N ASN A 136 10.85 -15.47 -3.46
CA ASN A 136 10.14 -16.37 -2.54
C ASN A 136 11.07 -16.82 -1.39
N ALA A 137 11.51 -15.87 -0.57
CA ALA A 137 12.41 -16.08 0.57
C ALA A 137 11.82 -15.56 1.90
N SER A 138 10.49 -15.38 1.96
CA SER A 138 9.71 -15.51 3.22
C SER A 138 8.88 -16.79 3.20
N SER A 139 9.49 -17.86 2.68
CA SER A 139 9.00 -19.23 2.75
C SER A 139 10.20 -20.13 3.05
N THR A 140 10.48 -20.37 4.32
CA THR A 140 11.33 -21.48 4.79
C THR A 140 10.44 -22.30 5.70
N SER A 141 10.24 -23.61 5.54
CA SER A 141 11.06 -24.72 5.04
C SER A 141 10.11 -25.91 4.78
N ASN A 142 10.37 -27.03 4.10
CA ASN A 142 11.40 -27.61 3.23
C ASN A 142 10.81 -28.97 2.81
N ASN A 143 10.95 -29.42 1.56
CA ASN A 143 11.86 -30.53 1.27
C ASN A 143 12.12 -30.68 -0.23
N GLN A 144 13.40 -30.71 -0.54
CA GLN A 144 13.96 -30.87 -1.88
C GLN A 144 13.98 -32.35 -2.27
N ASN A 145 13.87 -32.65 -3.55
CA ASN A 145 14.74 -33.67 -4.11
C ASN A 145 15.13 -33.31 -5.55
N SER A 146 16.44 -33.26 -5.75
CA SER A 146 17.17 -32.95 -6.98
C SER A 146 17.28 -34.16 -7.90
N ASN A 147 17.27 -33.95 -9.23
CA ASN A 147 18.20 -34.61 -10.14
C ASN A 147 18.24 -33.90 -11.52
N GLU A 148 19.37 -33.22 -11.73
CA GLU A 148 20.22 -33.10 -12.94
C GLU A 148 19.70 -32.81 -14.37
N MET A 149 20.38 -31.81 -14.98
CA MET A 149 20.95 -31.72 -16.35
C MET A 149 20.01 -31.88 -17.57
N THR A 150 20.13 -31.16 -18.69
CA THR A 150 21.14 -30.26 -19.26
C THR A 150 20.57 -29.57 -20.51
N ASN A 151 21.23 -28.47 -20.87
CA ASN A 151 21.53 -27.97 -22.22
C ASN A 151 20.64 -26.90 -22.88
N SER A 152 21.33 -25.79 -23.16
CA SER A 152 20.89 -24.57 -23.82
C SER A 152 20.48 -24.77 -25.28
N THR A 153 19.47 -24.05 -25.74
CA THR A 153 19.55 -23.32 -27.03
C THR A 153 18.49 -22.22 -27.13
N SER A 154 18.96 -21.04 -27.53
CA SER A 154 18.19 -19.85 -27.83
C SER A 154 17.21 -20.07 -28.99
N SER A 155 15.92 -19.81 -28.77
CA SER A 155 15.03 -19.28 -29.81
C SER A 155 13.83 -18.53 -29.20
N LYS A 156 13.51 -17.40 -29.82
CA LYS A 156 12.46 -16.44 -29.49
C LYS A 156 11.08 -17.03 -29.83
N GLN A 157 10.26 -17.42 -28.84
CA GLN A 157 8.80 -17.17 -28.84
C GLN A 157 8.11 -17.60 -27.54
N SER A 158 7.40 -16.64 -26.92
CA SER A 158 6.14 -16.78 -26.18
C SER A 158 5.90 -18.07 -25.39
N SER A 159 6.32 -18.10 -24.13
CA SER A 159 5.63 -18.95 -23.15
C SER A 159 4.28 -18.32 -22.88
N THR A 160 3.25 -18.78 -23.60
CA THR A 160 1.86 -18.45 -23.31
C THR A 160 1.52 -19.10 -21.96
N GLY A 161 1.84 -18.42 -20.86
CA GLY A 161 1.25 -18.72 -19.57
C GLY A 161 -0.26 -18.61 -19.74
N ILE A 162 -0.99 -19.66 -19.37
CA ILE A 162 -2.46 -19.63 -19.37
C ILE A 162 -2.85 -18.45 -18.47
N ALA A 163 -3.44 -17.40 -19.06
CA ALA A 163 -3.93 -16.27 -18.29
C ALA A 163 -4.96 -16.76 -17.27
N ASN A 164 -4.94 -16.24 -16.04
CA ASN A 164 -5.94 -16.57 -15.03
C ASN A 164 -7.34 -16.25 -15.60
N PRO A 165 -8.25 -17.24 -15.72
CA PRO A 165 -9.57 -17.03 -16.31
C PRO A 165 -10.39 -15.93 -15.62
N ALA A 166 -10.29 -15.82 -14.29
CA ALA A 166 -11.02 -14.81 -13.52
C ALA A 166 -10.49 -13.40 -13.80
N SER A 167 -9.16 -13.25 -13.80
CA SER A 167 -8.48 -12.01 -14.15
C SER A 167 -8.78 -11.56 -15.58
N ALA A 168 -8.72 -12.49 -16.54
CA ALA A 168 -9.06 -12.21 -17.94
C ALA A 168 -10.54 -11.80 -18.10
N ASN A 169 -11.44 -12.43 -17.34
CA ASN A 169 -12.85 -12.07 -17.33
C ASN A 169 -13.10 -10.66 -16.77
N CYS A 170 -12.38 -10.25 -15.73
CA CYS A 170 -12.48 -8.88 -15.20
C CYS A 170 -12.18 -7.83 -16.29
N VAL A 171 -11.03 -7.97 -16.96
CA VAL A 171 -10.61 -7.03 -18.02
C VAL A 171 -11.58 -7.07 -19.20
N LYS A 172 -12.06 -8.26 -19.58
CA LYS A 172 -13.06 -8.43 -20.64
C LYS A 172 -14.37 -7.67 -20.34
N LEU A 173 -14.75 -7.58 -19.07
CA LEU A 173 -15.94 -6.85 -18.62
C LEU A 173 -15.68 -5.35 -18.41
N GLY A 174 -14.50 -4.84 -18.79
CA GLY A 174 -14.14 -3.43 -18.67
C GLY A 174 -13.76 -3.01 -17.26
N GLY A 175 -13.53 -3.96 -16.35
CA GLY A 175 -13.07 -3.68 -15.00
C GLY A 175 -11.55 -3.53 -14.89
N ASN A 176 -11.09 -2.86 -13.85
CA ASN A 176 -9.68 -2.78 -13.47
C ASN A 176 -9.37 -3.83 -12.39
N LEU A 177 -8.45 -4.75 -12.67
CA LEU A 177 -8.08 -5.80 -11.73
C LEU A 177 -6.98 -5.33 -10.78
N VAL A 178 -7.19 -5.52 -9.48
CA VAL A 178 -6.21 -5.24 -8.43
C VAL A 178 -6.05 -6.44 -7.52
N MET A 179 -4.82 -6.94 -7.38
CA MET A 179 -4.50 -8.01 -6.44
C MET A 179 -4.37 -7.47 -5.01
N ASN A 180 -4.95 -8.18 -4.06
CA ASN A 180 -4.95 -7.85 -2.65
C ASN A 180 -4.60 -9.09 -1.81
N THR A 181 -4.20 -8.85 -0.55
CA THR A 181 -3.84 -9.88 0.41
C THR A 181 -4.91 -9.98 1.49
N ARG A 182 -5.39 -11.20 1.74
CA ARG A 182 -6.32 -11.55 2.81
C ARG A 182 -5.61 -11.62 4.16
N GLY A 183 -6.38 -11.74 5.25
CA GLY A 183 -5.79 -11.81 6.58
C GLY A 183 -5.04 -13.12 6.87
N ASP A 184 -5.22 -14.16 6.06
CA ASP A 184 -4.42 -15.40 6.05
C ASP A 184 -3.18 -15.31 5.15
N SER A 185 -2.84 -14.13 4.63
CA SER A 185 -1.81 -13.93 3.61
C SER A 185 -2.11 -14.58 2.25
N GLY A 186 -3.31 -15.12 2.03
CA GLY A 186 -3.77 -15.56 0.72
C GLY A 186 -4.00 -14.36 -0.21
N GLN A 187 -3.77 -14.52 -1.52
CA GLN A 187 -4.06 -13.47 -2.50
C GLN A 187 -5.49 -13.61 -3.05
N TYR A 188 -6.11 -12.47 -3.38
CA TYR A 188 -7.38 -12.40 -4.08
C TYR A 188 -7.40 -11.20 -5.03
N GLY A 189 -8.05 -11.36 -6.19
CA GLY A 189 -8.23 -10.27 -7.15
C GLY A 189 -9.52 -9.52 -6.89
N LEU A 190 -9.47 -8.19 -6.86
CA LEU A 190 -10.65 -7.33 -6.91
C LEU A 190 -10.77 -6.68 -8.28
N CYS A 191 -11.90 -6.95 -8.94
CA CYS A 191 -12.30 -6.31 -10.17
C CYS A 191 -13.10 -5.05 -9.86
N TYR A 192 -12.49 -3.88 -10.06
CA TYR A 192 -13.12 -2.57 -9.84
C TYR A 192 -13.83 -2.08 -11.09
N PHE A 193 -14.98 -1.45 -10.88
CA PHE A 193 -15.81 -0.79 -11.89
C PHE A 193 -16.00 0.69 -11.52
N GLU A 194 -16.79 1.42 -12.31
CA GLU A 194 -17.21 2.79 -12.01
C GLU A 194 -17.89 2.91 -10.64
N ASP A 195 -17.94 4.13 -10.09
CA ASP A 195 -18.48 4.44 -8.76
C ASP A 195 -17.82 3.71 -7.57
N ASN A 196 -16.57 3.25 -7.73
CA ASN A 196 -15.86 2.45 -6.71
C ASN A 196 -16.59 1.14 -6.34
N LYS A 197 -17.39 0.60 -7.27
CA LYS A 197 -17.99 -0.73 -7.11
C LYS A 197 -16.94 -1.80 -7.43
N ALA A 198 -16.99 -2.93 -6.74
CA ALA A 198 -16.05 -4.01 -7.01
C ALA A 198 -16.65 -5.39 -6.78
N CYS A 199 -16.01 -6.40 -7.35
CA CYS A 199 -16.25 -7.82 -7.09
C CYS A 199 -14.92 -8.54 -6.89
N GLU A 200 -14.91 -9.60 -6.09
CA GLU A 200 -13.80 -10.56 -6.12
C GLU A 200 -13.83 -11.30 -7.49
N GLU A 201 -12.66 -11.51 -8.11
CA GLU A 201 -12.56 -11.92 -9.51
C GLU A 201 -13.22 -13.28 -9.78
N TRP A 202 -13.11 -14.23 -8.85
CA TRP A 202 -13.72 -15.54 -8.98
C TRP A 202 -15.22 -15.50 -8.70
N ALA A 203 -15.67 -14.68 -7.74
CA ALA A 203 -17.08 -14.42 -7.49
C ALA A 203 -17.76 -13.77 -8.70
N LEU A 204 -17.07 -12.86 -9.40
CA LEU A 204 -17.53 -12.26 -10.66
C LEU A 204 -17.61 -13.31 -11.78
N LEU A 205 -16.55 -14.11 -11.96
CA LEU A 205 -16.51 -15.16 -12.98
C LEU A 205 -17.64 -16.19 -12.81
N ARG A 206 -17.97 -16.56 -11.57
CA ARG A 206 -19.06 -17.50 -11.26
C ARG A 206 -20.46 -16.88 -11.24
N GLY A 207 -20.58 -15.56 -11.39
CA GLY A 207 -21.87 -14.86 -11.30
C GLY A 207 -22.42 -14.74 -9.87
N ASN A 208 -21.59 -14.96 -8.86
CA ASN A 208 -21.95 -14.74 -7.46
C ASN A 208 -21.95 -13.24 -7.12
N CYS A 209 -21.12 -12.45 -7.79
CA CYS A 209 -21.09 -11.00 -7.73
C CYS A 209 -21.51 -10.41 -9.09
N PRO A 210 -22.40 -9.40 -9.13
CA PRO A 210 -22.96 -8.87 -10.37
C PRO A 210 -21.92 -8.12 -11.22
N VAL A 211 -22.07 -8.16 -12.55
CA VAL A 211 -21.31 -7.31 -13.47
C VAL A 211 -21.57 -5.84 -13.14
N GLY A 212 -20.52 -5.04 -13.04
CA GLY A 212 -20.59 -3.66 -12.55
C GLY A 212 -20.33 -3.50 -11.04
N GLY A 213 -20.12 -4.61 -10.32
CA GLY A 213 -19.64 -4.59 -8.93
C GLY A 213 -20.71 -4.30 -7.88
N VAL A 214 -20.35 -4.49 -6.62
CA VAL A 214 -21.15 -4.08 -5.46
C VAL A 214 -20.55 -2.86 -4.77
N LYS A 215 -21.41 -1.98 -4.26
CA LYS A 215 -20.99 -0.81 -3.47
C LYS A 215 -20.80 -1.23 -2.02
N THR A 216 -19.64 -0.92 -1.44
CA THR A 216 -19.28 -1.32 -0.08
C THR A 216 -19.02 -0.14 0.87
N THR A 217 -19.43 1.07 0.47
CA THR A 217 -19.27 2.31 1.26
C THR A 217 -20.03 2.32 2.60
N GLY A 218 -20.90 1.34 2.84
CA GLY A 218 -21.63 1.17 4.09
C GLY A 218 -21.01 0.18 5.07
N PHE A 219 -19.86 -0.41 4.74
CA PHE A 219 -19.16 -1.36 5.62
C PHE A 219 -17.93 -0.71 6.26
N ASP A 220 -17.74 -0.97 7.55
CA ASP A 220 -16.70 -0.35 8.35
C ASP A 220 -15.37 -1.12 8.24
N THR A 221 -15.44 -2.44 8.09
CA THR A 221 -14.26 -3.32 8.14
C THR A 221 -13.97 -4.01 6.81
N ILE A 222 -12.72 -4.43 6.60
CA ILE A 222 -12.31 -5.10 5.35
C ILE A 222 -12.98 -6.47 5.18
N ASP A 223 -13.22 -7.19 6.27
CA ASP A 223 -13.87 -8.50 6.25
C ASP A 223 -15.35 -8.42 5.85
N GLN A 224 -16.05 -7.36 6.28
CA GLN A 224 -17.40 -7.05 5.82
C GLN A 224 -17.43 -6.73 4.32
N LYS A 225 -16.49 -5.91 3.84
CA LYS A 225 -16.35 -5.59 2.41
C LYS A 225 -16.03 -6.83 1.58
N TYR A 226 -15.11 -7.66 2.06
CA TYR A 226 -14.70 -8.91 1.42
C TYR A 226 -15.85 -9.91 1.29
N CYS A 227 -16.71 -10.02 2.31
CA CYS A 227 -17.94 -10.80 2.22
C CYS A 227 -18.81 -10.34 1.04
N ALA A 228 -19.07 -9.03 0.94
CA ALA A 228 -19.89 -8.46 -0.12
C ALA A 228 -19.26 -8.66 -1.51
N TRP A 229 -17.96 -8.40 -1.66
CA TRP A 229 -17.23 -8.62 -2.91
C TRP A 229 -17.22 -10.09 -3.36
N SER A 230 -17.24 -11.01 -2.40
CA SER A 230 -17.29 -12.46 -2.66
C SER A 230 -18.70 -12.98 -2.98
N GLY A 231 -19.69 -12.09 -3.06
CA GLY A 231 -21.09 -12.43 -3.36
C GLY A 231 -21.93 -12.84 -2.14
N GLY A 232 -21.41 -12.65 -0.93
CA GLY A 232 -22.14 -12.85 0.32
C GLY A 232 -22.94 -11.62 0.75
N THR A 233 -23.82 -11.82 1.72
CA THR A 233 -24.58 -10.75 2.39
C THR A 233 -24.16 -10.66 3.84
N THR A 234 -24.01 -9.44 4.37
CA THR A 234 -23.65 -9.18 5.77
C THR A 234 -24.19 -7.84 6.23
N LEU A 235 -24.17 -7.61 7.54
CA LEU A 235 -24.55 -6.34 8.17
C LEU A 235 -23.31 -5.55 8.60
N ALA A 236 -23.41 -4.23 8.60
CA ALA A 236 -22.38 -3.33 9.10
C ALA A 236 -22.45 -3.21 10.64
N VAL A 237 -22.16 -4.32 11.32
CA VAL A 237 -22.15 -4.42 12.79
C VAL A 237 -20.95 -5.24 13.26
N PRO A 238 -20.48 -5.04 14.51
CA PRO A 238 -19.43 -5.89 15.08
C PRO A 238 -19.82 -7.37 15.07
N ASN A 239 -18.85 -8.26 14.87
CA ASN A 239 -19.03 -9.71 14.81
C ASN A 239 -20.08 -10.16 13.77
N SER A 240 -20.13 -9.47 12.64
CA SER A 240 -21.07 -9.77 11.56
C SER A 240 -20.84 -11.15 10.93
N VAL A 241 -21.91 -11.70 10.34
CA VAL A 241 -21.92 -13.00 9.67
C VAL A 241 -22.11 -12.79 8.17
N CYS A 242 -21.23 -13.38 7.38
CA CYS A 242 -21.37 -13.50 5.94
C CYS A 242 -22.27 -14.69 5.59
N VAL A 243 -23.32 -14.44 4.81
CA VAL A 243 -24.29 -15.46 4.35
C VAL A 243 -24.27 -15.54 2.83
N PHE A 244 -24.03 -16.73 2.29
CA PHE A 244 -23.98 -17.01 0.85
C PHE A 244 -25.30 -17.58 0.33
N LYS A 245 -25.47 -17.58 -1.01
CA LYS A 245 -26.71 -17.99 -1.69
C LYS A 245 -27.06 -19.47 -1.46
N ASP A 246 -26.05 -20.30 -1.23
CA ASP A 246 -26.18 -21.74 -0.93
C ASP A 246 -26.51 -22.02 0.55
N GLY A 247 -26.60 -20.98 1.37
CA GLY A 247 -26.91 -21.07 2.80
C GLY A 247 -25.70 -21.21 3.71
N VAL A 248 -24.46 -21.25 3.17
CA VAL A 248 -23.25 -21.26 3.98
C VAL A 248 -23.15 -19.96 4.78
N LYS A 249 -22.75 -20.09 6.06
CA LYS A 249 -22.62 -18.98 7.00
C LYS A 249 -21.24 -19.00 7.65
N CYS A 250 -20.53 -17.89 7.55
CA CYS A 250 -19.22 -17.69 8.16
C CYS A 250 -19.25 -16.40 9.00
N SER A 251 -18.52 -16.33 10.11
CA SER A 251 -18.09 -15.03 10.61
C SER A 251 -17.34 -14.30 9.48
N THR A 252 -17.59 -12.99 9.29
CA THR A 252 -16.91 -12.22 8.24
C THR A 252 -15.38 -12.32 8.39
N LEU A 253 -14.89 -12.28 9.63
CA LEU A 253 -13.46 -12.38 9.94
C LEU A 253 -12.88 -13.76 9.60
N ASP A 254 -13.60 -14.85 9.90
CA ASP A 254 -13.13 -16.20 9.60
C ASP A 254 -13.12 -16.47 8.09
N PHE A 255 -14.12 -15.95 7.37
CA PHE A 255 -14.14 -16.00 5.91
C PHE A 255 -12.97 -15.22 5.31
N TYR A 256 -12.74 -13.98 5.78
CA TYR A 256 -11.61 -13.16 5.33
C TYR A 256 -10.24 -13.79 5.63
N ASN A 257 -10.13 -14.54 6.73
CA ASN A 257 -8.91 -15.24 7.13
C ASN A 257 -8.84 -16.68 6.63
N GLY A 258 -9.64 -17.07 5.63
CA GLY A 258 -9.58 -18.41 5.03
C GLY A 258 -9.91 -19.57 5.97
N LYS A 259 -10.44 -19.31 7.17
CA LYS A 259 -10.87 -20.33 8.14
C LYS A 259 -12.26 -20.88 7.83
N CYS A 260 -12.99 -20.20 6.96
CA CYS A 260 -14.30 -20.58 6.45
C CYS A 260 -14.34 -20.31 4.94
N SER A 261 -15.09 -21.10 4.18
CA SER A 261 -15.17 -21.01 2.71
C SER A 261 -16.62 -21.07 2.25
N ASN A 262 -16.87 -20.57 1.04
CA ASN A 262 -18.18 -20.47 0.40
C ASN A 262 -18.32 -21.38 -0.81
#